data_AF-A0A7C4DH44-F1
#
_entry.id   AF-A0A7C4DH44-F1
#
_cell.length_a   1.000
_cell.length_b   1.000
_cell.length_c   1.000
_cell.angle_alpha   90.00
_cell.angle_beta   90.00
_cell.angle_gamma   90.00
#
_symmetry.space_group_name_H-M   'P 1'
#
loop_
_entity.id
_entity.type
_entity.pdbx_description
1 polymer ?
#
loop_
_entity_poly.entity_id
_entity_poly.type
_entity_poly.pdbx_seq_one_letter_code
_entity_poly.pdbx_strand_id
1 'polypeptide(L)'
;MATPQTPSVISEAIDLLRCPHHVQSVMTISSDGDALRCPVCKHIYRKKDGVWDMVSTGGDRAYTGLLGLLAGDDVSLQFGALHALGRIGRPIPLDLVKPLLDKKILRRAVYDVLGWSKSPEAAELLAEGLLDSARSAKQAAVRALARVSEEPGLEEVVERHVKARLSDQPLEPLVALMDGGNLPTKRAVVRLLSLLGAAEAVQALSGLSDDSISPDVADALARIRGKNTAVTTAPRPAASVARTQPRAVDTISLVSRSFGPMSNEQFQRVRDLVAAESGLFYEPDLKYLVERRVQRRMEATNVGNYEDYFSLLSSGAEKGRDERRKLINVLSTNETYFFREDFQLKAFQEEILPALAKEKAPLGARRLRIWSAGCSSGEEPATIAMLVRESRTFDDWMVEIFGSDINEDTVNAAKLGLYNSSSFRVAPEVYVKKYFQPEGSRLRLVEPIRKMIAFDSTNILESDLAPHLRNLDVIFCRNVIIYFSPEAKRRAVANFFKLLRPGGYLLLGHSESLMSISSQFELVHLKHDLVYRKPRGRS
;
A
#
# COMPACT_ATOMS: atom_id res chain seq x y z
N MET A 1 -1.70 6.27 -37.37
CA MET A 1 -1.69 4.80 -37.47
C MET A 1 -0.57 4.29 -36.60
N ALA A 2 -0.89 3.82 -35.38
CA ALA A 2 0.11 3.34 -34.43
C ALA A 2 0.57 1.93 -34.85
N THR A 3 1.88 1.74 -35.01
CA THR A 3 2.50 0.45 -35.27
C THR A 3 2.32 -0.47 -34.05
N PRO A 4 1.99 -1.77 -34.25
CA PRO A 4 1.90 -2.72 -33.15
C PRO A 4 3.28 -2.90 -32.52
N GLN A 5 3.44 -2.50 -31.26
CA GLN A 5 4.69 -2.71 -30.53
C GLN A 5 4.95 -4.21 -30.35
N THR A 6 6.21 -4.62 -30.53
CA THR A 6 6.64 -6.01 -30.47
C THR A 6 6.56 -6.57 -29.04
N PRO A 7 6.29 -7.89 -28.86
CA PRO A 7 6.18 -8.54 -27.55
C PRO A 7 7.38 -8.34 -26.60
N SER A 8 8.57 -8.01 -27.13
CA SER A 8 9.77 -7.79 -26.30
C SER A 8 9.75 -6.49 -25.51
N VAL A 9 9.10 -5.43 -26.02
CA VAL A 9 9.05 -4.10 -25.37
C VAL A 9 8.10 -4.13 -24.16
N ILE A 10 7.02 -4.90 -24.27
CA ILE A 10 6.06 -5.13 -23.20
C ILE A 10 6.68 -5.98 -22.08
N SER A 11 7.52 -6.98 -22.42
CA SER A 11 8.28 -7.75 -21.44
C SER A 11 9.24 -6.87 -20.62
N GLU A 12 10.03 -6.00 -21.27
CA GLU A 12 10.97 -5.09 -20.60
C GLU A 12 10.25 -4.05 -19.70
N ALA A 13 9.06 -3.58 -20.10
CA ALA A 13 8.24 -2.67 -19.29
C ALA A 13 7.61 -3.36 -18.07
N ILE A 14 7.26 -4.65 -18.19
CA ILE A 14 6.80 -5.50 -17.08
C ILE A 14 7.97 -5.80 -16.11
N ASP A 15 9.20 -5.94 -16.60
CA ASP A 15 10.40 -6.14 -15.77
C ASP A 15 10.78 -4.87 -14.96
N LEU A 16 10.49 -3.65 -15.47
CA LEU A 16 10.62 -2.41 -14.69
C LEU A 16 9.61 -2.33 -13.54
N LEU A 17 8.46 -2.98 -13.67
CA LEU A 17 7.47 -3.07 -12.60
C LEU A 17 7.90 -4.04 -11.50
N ARG A 18 8.87 -4.93 -11.74
CA ARG A 18 9.45 -5.86 -10.76
C ARG A 18 10.88 -6.29 -11.13
N CYS A 19 11.90 -5.63 -10.58
CA CYS A 19 13.24 -6.23 -10.48
C CYS A 19 13.62 -6.48 -9.00
N PRO A 20 13.54 -7.74 -8.52
CA PRO A 20 13.87 -8.13 -7.14
C PRO A 20 15.36 -8.10 -6.81
N HIS A 21 16.25 -7.98 -7.80
CA HIS A 21 17.70 -8.10 -7.63
C HIS A 21 18.36 -6.91 -6.88
N HIS A 22 17.63 -5.80 -6.69
CA HIS A 22 18.16 -4.56 -6.12
C HIS A 22 18.53 -4.65 -4.62
N VAL A 23 18.26 -5.79 -3.97
CA VAL A 23 18.66 -6.05 -2.57
C VAL A 23 19.73 -7.16 -2.46
N GLN A 24 20.09 -7.85 -3.56
CA GLN A 24 20.60 -9.23 -3.46
C GLN A 24 21.85 -9.62 -4.27
N SER A 25 22.35 -8.81 -5.21
CA SER A 25 23.50 -9.23 -6.04
C SER A 25 24.81 -8.55 -5.63
N VAL A 26 25.89 -9.33 -5.48
CA VAL A 26 27.28 -8.85 -5.42
C VAL A 26 27.52 -7.95 -6.64
N MET A 27 27.65 -6.66 -6.41
CA MET A 27 27.82 -5.67 -7.47
C MET A 27 29.26 -5.70 -7.97
N THR A 28 29.45 -5.67 -9.29
CA THR A 28 30.79 -5.48 -9.86
C THR A 28 31.13 -3.99 -9.86
N ILE A 29 32.22 -3.64 -9.18
CA ILE A 29 32.78 -2.29 -9.11
C ILE A 29 33.59 -2.05 -10.40
N SER A 30 33.39 -0.91 -11.05
CA SER A 30 34.23 -0.51 -12.19
C SER A 30 35.68 -0.29 -11.76
N SER A 31 36.64 -0.40 -12.69
CA SER A 31 38.08 -0.27 -12.40
C SER A 31 38.50 1.07 -11.78
N ASP A 32 37.65 2.09 -11.92
CA ASP A 32 37.77 3.44 -11.39
C ASP A 32 36.99 3.68 -10.08
N GLY A 33 36.22 2.70 -9.58
CA GLY A 33 35.59 2.75 -8.24
C GLY A 33 34.28 3.55 -8.13
N ASP A 34 33.87 4.26 -9.17
CA ASP A 34 32.76 5.23 -9.11
C ASP A 34 31.40 4.71 -9.64
N ALA A 35 31.35 3.47 -10.14
CA ALA A 35 30.12 2.86 -10.62
C ALA A 35 29.91 1.41 -10.16
N LEU A 36 28.67 1.08 -9.82
CA LEU A 36 28.23 -0.29 -9.50
C LEU A 36 27.31 -0.80 -10.60
N ARG A 37 27.57 -2.01 -11.11
CA ARG A 37 26.74 -2.63 -12.16
C ARG A 37 26.05 -3.88 -11.64
N CYS A 38 24.73 -3.98 -11.83
CA CYS A 38 24.01 -5.22 -11.54
C CYS A 38 24.30 -6.27 -12.63
N PRO A 39 24.78 -7.48 -12.29
CA PRO A 39 25.13 -8.48 -13.29
C PRO A 39 23.90 -9.06 -14.02
N VAL A 40 22.71 -8.95 -13.42
CA VAL A 40 21.44 -9.50 -13.94
C VAL A 40 20.68 -8.48 -14.81
N CYS A 41 20.29 -7.33 -14.26
CA CYS A 41 19.53 -6.32 -15.02
C CYS A 41 20.39 -5.29 -15.77
N LYS A 42 21.73 -5.35 -15.62
CA LYS A 42 22.71 -4.44 -16.24
C LYS A 42 22.60 -2.95 -15.86
N HIS A 43 21.70 -2.58 -14.94
CA HIS A 43 21.61 -1.22 -14.37
C HIS A 43 22.94 -0.78 -13.76
N ILE A 44 23.22 0.52 -13.89
CA ILE A 44 24.44 1.18 -13.40
C ILE A 44 24.06 2.16 -12.29
N TYR A 45 24.81 2.19 -11.20
CA TYR A 45 24.65 3.15 -10.11
C TYR A 45 25.92 3.98 -10.00
N ARG A 46 25.79 5.27 -9.70
CA ARG A 46 26.94 6.16 -9.45
C ARG A 46 26.79 6.85 -8.11
N LYS A 47 27.92 7.16 -7.48
CA LYS A 47 27.95 7.85 -6.19
C LYS A 47 27.87 9.36 -6.42
N LYS A 48 26.85 10.02 -5.88
CA LYS A 48 26.73 11.49 -5.85
C LYS A 48 26.46 11.92 -4.41
N ASP A 49 27.28 12.84 -3.89
CA ASP A 49 27.15 13.38 -2.52
C ASP A 49 27.09 12.31 -1.41
N GLY A 50 27.83 11.21 -1.58
CA GLY A 50 27.90 10.12 -0.59
C GLY A 50 26.75 9.11 -0.66
N VAL A 51 25.76 9.32 -1.54
CA VAL A 51 24.61 8.44 -1.75
C VAL A 51 24.75 7.71 -3.09
N TRP A 52 24.43 6.42 -3.13
CA TRP A 52 24.37 5.65 -4.37
C TRP A 52 23.05 5.93 -5.06
N ASP A 53 23.11 6.60 -6.21
CA ASP A 53 21.92 6.90 -7.00
C ASP A 53 21.82 5.94 -8.19
N MET A 54 20.61 5.46 -8.45
CA MET A 54 20.35 4.59 -9.59
C MET A 54 20.43 5.46 -10.85
N VAL A 55 21.45 5.25 -11.68
CA VAL A 55 21.42 5.82 -13.03
C VAL A 55 20.34 5.03 -13.76
N SER A 56 19.15 5.62 -13.85
CA SER A 56 17.99 5.03 -14.51
C SER A 56 18.38 4.68 -15.94
N THR A 57 18.70 3.42 -16.20
CA THR A 57 18.48 2.85 -17.52
C THR A 57 17.19 2.05 -17.46
N GLY A 58 16.10 2.72 -17.10
CA GLY A 58 14.85 2.46 -17.81
C GLY A 58 15.11 2.91 -19.24
N GLY A 59 15.67 2.01 -20.05
CA GLY A 59 16.03 2.30 -21.43
C GLY A 59 14.83 2.86 -22.18
N ASP A 60 15.06 3.61 -23.24
CA ASP A 60 13.99 4.28 -23.99
C ASP A 60 12.87 3.31 -24.40
N ARG A 61 13.18 2.02 -24.60
CA ARG A 61 12.19 0.97 -24.87
C ARG A 61 11.18 0.76 -23.75
N ALA A 62 11.63 0.58 -22.52
CA ALA A 62 10.75 0.29 -21.40
C ALA A 62 9.94 1.54 -21.00
N TYR A 63 10.54 2.73 -21.10
CA TYR A 63 9.83 4.00 -21.01
C TYR A 63 8.74 4.13 -22.08
N THR A 64 9.07 3.85 -23.34
CA THR A 64 8.12 3.89 -24.48
C THR A 64 7.01 2.84 -24.34
N GLY A 65 7.31 1.66 -23.82
CA GLY A 65 6.33 0.61 -23.54
C GLY A 65 5.32 1.03 -22.47
N LEU A 66 5.79 1.64 -21.37
CA LEU A 66 4.92 2.18 -20.33
C LEU A 66 4.04 3.33 -20.84
N LEU A 67 4.58 4.22 -21.70
CA LEU A 67 3.77 5.23 -22.37
C LEU A 67 2.69 4.61 -23.26
N GLY A 68 3.01 3.51 -23.96
CA GLY A 68 2.04 2.76 -24.76
C GLY A 68 0.87 2.20 -23.95
N LEU A 69 1.12 1.76 -22.70
CA LEU A 69 0.06 1.27 -21.80
C LEU A 69 -0.92 2.37 -21.37
N LEU A 70 -0.49 3.64 -21.36
CA LEU A 70 -1.38 4.76 -21.03
C LEU A 70 -2.48 4.96 -22.08
N ALA A 71 -2.19 4.65 -23.34
CA ALA A 71 -3.12 4.79 -24.47
C ALA A 71 -4.17 3.66 -24.55
N GLY A 72 -4.05 2.60 -23.75
CA GLY A 72 -5.04 1.51 -23.70
C GLY A 72 -6.28 1.86 -22.87
N ASP A 73 -7.25 0.95 -22.82
CA ASP A 73 -8.50 1.15 -22.06
C ASP A 73 -8.47 0.56 -20.64
N ASP A 74 -7.51 -0.32 -20.35
CA ASP A 74 -7.41 -0.99 -19.05
C ASP A 74 -6.89 -0.05 -17.97
N VAL A 75 -7.79 0.33 -17.07
CA VAL A 75 -7.53 1.25 -15.96
C VAL A 75 -6.47 0.71 -14.98
N SER A 76 -6.40 -0.60 -14.79
CA SER A 76 -5.43 -1.22 -13.87
C SER A 76 -4.02 -1.18 -14.46
N LEU A 77 -3.89 -1.45 -15.77
CA LEU A 77 -2.62 -1.32 -16.49
C LEU A 77 -2.18 0.14 -16.58
N GLN A 78 -3.11 1.07 -16.85
CA GLN A 78 -2.83 2.51 -16.82
C GLN A 78 -2.34 2.95 -15.43
N PHE A 79 -3.00 2.50 -14.36
CA PHE A 79 -2.58 2.80 -13.00
C PHE A 79 -1.18 2.28 -12.69
N GLY A 80 -0.89 1.02 -13.03
CA GLY A 80 0.44 0.42 -12.87
C GLY A 80 1.51 1.16 -13.66
N ALA A 81 1.22 1.50 -14.91
CA ALA A 81 2.12 2.24 -15.78
C ALA A 81 2.42 3.65 -15.25
N LEU A 82 1.41 4.40 -14.80
CA LEU A 82 1.61 5.70 -14.15
C LEU A 82 2.50 5.58 -12.91
N HIS A 83 2.27 4.57 -12.07
CA HIS A 83 3.11 4.37 -10.89
C HIS A 83 4.58 4.06 -11.24
N ALA A 84 4.82 3.24 -12.27
CA ALA A 84 6.18 2.98 -12.77
C ALA A 84 6.84 4.23 -13.36
N LEU A 85 6.12 4.95 -14.22
CA LEU A 85 6.60 6.20 -14.82
C LEU A 85 6.96 7.24 -13.76
N GLY A 86 6.16 7.33 -12.69
CA GLY A 86 6.43 8.20 -11.55
C GLY A 86 7.72 7.85 -10.81
N ARG A 87 8.11 6.57 -10.78
CA ARG A 87 9.39 6.11 -10.21
C ARG A 87 10.57 6.34 -11.15
N ILE A 88 10.33 6.26 -12.46
CA ILE A 88 11.35 6.56 -13.48
C ILE A 88 11.71 8.04 -13.47
N GLY A 89 10.72 8.91 -13.25
CA GLY A 89 10.94 10.33 -13.06
C GLY A 89 11.34 11.10 -14.33
N ARG A 90 10.96 10.61 -15.50
CA ARG A 90 11.19 11.26 -16.80
C ARG A 90 9.99 12.14 -17.20
N PRO A 91 10.19 13.21 -17.99
CA PRO A 91 9.11 14.03 -18.55
C PRO A 91 8.16 13.23 -19.43
N ILE A 92 6.85 13.32 -19.14
CA ILE A 92 5.80 12.55 -19.83
C ILE A 92 5.04 13.44 -20.82
N PRO A 93 4.73 12.94 -22.04
CA PRO A 93 3.88 13.64 -22.99
C PRO A 93 2.49 13.95 -22.40
N LEU A 94 2.14 15.23 -22.35
CA LEU A 94 0.92 15.70 -21.68
C LEU A 94 -0.37 15.24 -22.38
N ASP A 95 -0.32 15.06 -23.69
CA ASP A 95 -1.41 14.53 -24.52
C ASP A 95 -1.82 13.11 -24.13
N LEU A 96 -0.90 12.29 -23.61
CA LEU A 96 -1.19 10.94 -23.14
C LEU A 96 -1.81 10.90 -21.75
N VAL A 97 -1.45 11.84 -20.87
CA VAL A 97 -1.90 11.84 -19.47
C VAL A 97 -3.12 12.72 -19.22
N LYS A 98 -3.34 13.76 -20.04
CA LYS A 98 -4.48 14.67 -19.89
C LYS A 98 -5.85 13.96 -19.96
N PRO A 99 -6.11 13.03 -20.91
CA PRO A 99 -7.37 12.28 -20.93
C PRO A 99 -7.58 11.39 -19.69
N LEU A 100 -6.50 10.99 -19.01
CA LEU A 100 -6.60 10.14 -17.83
C LEU A 100 -7.11 10.89 -16.60
N LEU A 101 -7.10 12.23 -16.61
CA LEU A 101 -7.68 13.05 -15.54
C LEU A 101 -9.20 12.90 -15.44
N ASP A 102 -9.88 12.51 -16.52
CA ASP A 102 -11.33 12.20 -16.47
C ASP A 102 -11.63 10.97 -15.61
N LYS A 103 -10.66 10.05 -15.50
CA LYS A 103 -10.76 8.82 -14.71
C LYS A 103 -10.40 9.11 -13.24
N LYS A 104 -11.41 9.35 -12.40
CA LYS A 104 -11.26 9.69 -10.95
C LYS A 104 -10.22 8.84 -10.21
N ILE A 105 -10.17 7.53 -10.47
CA ILE A 105 -9.25 6.59 -9.81
C ILE A 105 -7.77 6.83 -10.19
N LEU A 106 -7.49 7.39 -11.36
CA LEU A 106 -6.13 7.63 -11.86
C LEU A 106 -5.58 9.00 -11.48
N ARG A 107 -6.43 9.99 -11.14
CA ARG A 107 -6.02 11.40 -10.94
C ARG A 107 -4.83 11.58 -10.02
N ARG A 108 -4.80 10.89 -8.88
CA ARG A 108 -3.64 10.91 -7.96
C ARG A 108 -2.36 10.51 -8.69
N ALA A 109 -2.37 9.35 -9.38
CA ALA A 109 -1.21 8.84 -10.08
C ALA A 109 -0.81 9.75 -11.25
N VAL A 110 -1.79 10.32 -11.96
CA VAL A 110 -1.56 11.30 -13.03
C VAL A 110 -0.86 12.55 -12.48
N TYR A 111 -1.34 13.14 -11.37
CA TYR A 111 -0.69 14.30 -10.76
C TYR A 111 0.72 13.99 -10.24
N ASP A 112 0.92 12.82 -9.62
CA ASP A 112 2.25 12.40 -9.15
C ASP A 112 3.27 12.35 -10.32
N VAL A 113 2.85 11.90 -11.51
CA VAL A 113 3.73 11.83 -12.68
C VAL A 113 3.88 13.14 -13.47
N LEU A 114 2.84 13.99 -13.52
CA LEU A 114 2.88 15.28 -14.20
C LEU A 114 3.99 16.19 -13.65
N GLY A 115 4.35 16.04 -12.38
CA GLY A 115 5.46 16.78 -11.77
C GLY A 115 6.83 16.52 -12.40
N TRP A 116 6.97 15.51 -13.25
CA TRP A 116 8.21 15.22 -13.98
C TRP A 116 8.30 15.90 -15.34
N SER A 117 7.18 16.38 -15.90
CA SER A 117 7.16 17.02 -17.23
C SER A 117 7.76 18.43 -17.24
N LYS A 118 7.87 19.07 -16.07
CA LYS A 118 8.60 20.33 -15.86
C LYS A 118 8.32 21.37 -16.97
N SER A 119 7.03 21.61 -17.26
CA SER A 119 6.59 22.57 -18.27
C SER A 119 5.52 23.51 -17.71
N PRO A 120 5.29 24.69 -18.33
CA PRO A 120 4.19 25.58 -17.97
C PRO A 120 2.81 24.91 -18.01
N GLU A 121 2.55 24.12 -19.05
CA GLU A 121 1.28 23.41 -19.22
C GLU A 121 1.10 22.32 -18.15
N ALA A 122 2.18 21.66 -17.72
CA ALA A 122 2.13 20.74 -16.59
C ALA A 122 1.80 21.46 -15.29
N ALA A 123 2.37 22.66 -15.06
CA ALA A 123 2.06 23.49 -13.89
C ALA A 123 0.58 23.92 -13.88
N GLU A 124 0.01 24.27 -15.04
CA GLU A 124 -1.41 24.60 -15.17
C GLU A 124 -2.32 23.41 -14.78
N LEU A 125 -2.09 22.22 -15.35
CA LEU A 125 -2.87 21.02 -15.05
C LEU A 125 -2.76 20.61 -13.58
N LEU A 126 -1.57 20.76 -12.99
CA LEU A 126 -1.35 20.49 -11.58
C LEU A 126 -2.07 21.52 -10.69
N ALA A 127 -2.12 22.79 -11.08
CA ALA A 127 -2.88 23.82 -10.36
C ALA A 127 -4.38 23.53 -10.33
N GLU A 128 -4.94 22.93 -11.38
CA GLU A 128 -6.34 22.44 -11.37
C GLU A 128 -6.56 21.36 -10.30
N GLY A 129 -5.57 20.51 -10.05
CA GLY A 129 -5.60 19.46 -9.05
C GLY A 129 -5.70 19.95 -7.60
N LEU A 130 -5.42 21.24 -7.34
CA LEU A 130 -5.61 21.84 -6.00
C LEU A 130 -7.07 21.83 -5.56
N LEU A 131 -7.99 21.85 -6.52
CA LEU A 131 -9.44 21.85 -6.29
C LEU A 131 -10.05 20.45 -6.43
N ASP A 132 -9.25 19.40 -6.62
CA ASP A 132 -9.79 18.05 -6.85
C ASP A 132 -10.60 17.54 -5.64
N SER A 133 -11.74 16.89 -5.89
CA SER A 133 -12.59 16.32 -4.83
C SER A 133 -11.88 15.32 -3.90
N ALA A 134 -10.86 14.61 -4.39
CA ALA A 134 -10.10 13.63 -3.62
C ALA A 134 -8.88 14.26 -2.94
N ARG A 135 -8.84 14.19 -1.60
CA ARG A 135 -7.70 14.68 -0.80
C ARG A 135 -6.36 14.10 -1.26
N SER A 136 -6.30 12.82 -1.60
CA SER A 136 -5.08 12.16 -2.10
C SER A 136 -4.59 12.73 -3.43
N ALA A 137 -5.51 13.14 -4.32
CA ALA A 137 -5.19 13.80 -5.57
C ALA A 137 -4.69 15.24 -5.34
N LYS A 138 -5.32 16.00 -4.44
CA LYS A 138 -4.82 17.32 -4.02
C LYS A 138 -3.39 17.25 -3.47
N GLN A 139 -3.10 16.28 -2.61
CA GLN A 139 -1.77 16.10 -2.04
C GLN A 139 -0.72 15.76 -3.13
N ALA A 140 -1.08 14.91 -4.10
CA ALA A 140 -0.22 14.61 -5.24
C ALA A 140 0.06 15.86 -6.09
N ALA A 141 -0.98 16.64 -6.40
CA ALA A 141 -0.87 17.88 -7.13
C ALA A 141 0.04 18.90 -6.42
N VAL A 142 -0.12 19.07 -5.10
CA VAL A 142 0.71 19.97 -4.29
C VAL A 142 2.18 19.55 -4.29
N ARG A 143 2.47 18.26 -4.07
CA ARG A 143 3.85 17.75 -4.12
C ARG A 143 4.48 17.95 -5.50
N ALA A 144 3.71 17.70 -6.56
CA ALA A 144 4.17 17.87 -7.93
C ALA A 144 4.39 19.36 -8.28
N LEU A 145 3.50 20.27 -7.86
CA LEU A 145 3.69 21.71 -8.04
C LEU A 145 4.93 22.23 -7.32
N ALA A 146 5.16 21.79 -6.08
CA ALA A 146 6.37 22.15 -5.34
C ALA A 146 7.62 21.71 -6.09
N ARG A 147 7.66 20.47 -6.61
CA ARG A 147 8.75 19.98 -7.45
C ARG A 147 8.94 20.81 -8.73
N VAL A 148 7.86 21.13 -9.44
CA VAL A 148 7.93 21.95 -10.66
C VAL A 148 8.43 23.37 -10.35
N SER A 149 8.09 23.92 -9.17
CA SER A 149 8.56 25.24 -8.74
C SER A 149 10.05 25.31 -8.37
N GLU A 150 10.73 24.17 -8.28
CA GLU A 150 12.18 24.09 -8.09
C GLU A 150 12.93 24.25 -9.42
N GLU A 151 12.24 24.11 -10.55
CA GLU A 151 12.87 24.26 -11.87
C GLU A 151 13.11 25.73 -12.23
N PRO A 152 14.33 26.06 -12.71
CA PRO A 152 14.64 27.43 -13.13
C PRO A 152 13.63 27.96 -14.16
N GLY A 153 13.05 29.13 -13.86
CA GLY A 153 12.09 29.80 -14.75
C GLY A 153 10.63 29.34 -14.63
N LEU A 154 10.33 28.29 -13.86
CA LEU A 154 8.95 27.83 -13.64
C LEU A 154 8.35 28.30 -12.31
N GLU A 155 9.16 28.85 -11.40
CA GLU A 155 8.69 29.36 -10.10
C GLU A 155 7.58 30.41 -10.26
N GLU A 156 7.77 31.42 -11.12
CA GLU A 156 6.77 32.46 -11.39
C GLU A 156 5.53 31.93 -12.12
N VAL A 157 5.71 30.89 -12.95
CA VAL A 157 4.61 30.24 -13.68
C VAL A 157 3.71 29.48 -12.71
N VAL A 158 4.32 28.69 -11.81
CA VAL A 158 3.62 28.01 -10.72
C VAL A 158 2.91 29.03 -9.83
N GLU A 159 3.59 30.09 -9.41
CA GLU A 159 2.99 31.15 -8.59
C GLU A 159 1.75 31.75 -9.28
N ARG A 160 1.85 32.09 -10.56
CA ARG A 160 0.73 32.65 -11.34
C ARG A 160 -0.45 31.70 -11.43
N HIS A 161 -0.23 30.43 -11.76
CA HIS A 161 -1.33 29.45 -11.88
C HIS A 161 -1.96 29.13 -10.52
N VAL A 162 -1.17 28.97 -9.46
CA VAL A 162 -1.70 28.74 -8.12
C VAL A 162 -2.51 29.95 -7.65
N LYS A 163 -2.02 31.19 -7.86
CA LYS A 163 -2.76 32.42 -7.57
C LYS A 163 -4.05 32.51 -8.37
N ALA A 164 -4.04 32.19 -9.66
CA ALA A 164 -5.24 32.24 -10.50
C ALA A 164 -6.30 31.19 -10.11
N ARG A 165 -5.90 30.05 -9.54
CA ARG A 165 -6.85 29.01 -9.08
C ARG A 165 -7.36 29.25 -7.67
N LEU A 166 -6.58 29.94 -6.85
CA LEU A 166 -6.93 30.27 -5.46
C LEU A 166 -7.38 31.73 -5.30
N SER A 167 -7.45 32.52 -6.37
CA SER A 167 -7.90 33.92 -6.30
C SER A 167 -9.35 33.98 -5.78
N ASP A 168 -9.53 34.73 -4.69
CA ASP A 168 -10.75 34.84 -3.87
C ASP A 168 -11.12 33.62 -3.00
N GLN A 169 -10.30 32.55 -3.01
CA GLN A 169 -10.44 31.42 -2.10
C GLN A 169 -9.46 31.57 -0.93
N PRO A 170 -9.90 31.30 0.30
CA PRO A 170 -9.03 31.43 1.44
C PRO A 170 -8.04 30.23 1.41
N LEU A 171 -6.80 30.39 1.92
CA LEU A 171 -5.71 29.39 1.76
C LEU A 171 -5.96 28.05 2.50
N GLU A 172 -7.08 27.93 3.20
CA GLU A 172 -7.55 26.80 3.98
C GLU A 172 -7.47 25.48 3.21
N PRO A 173 -7.79 25.36 1.90
CA PRO A 173 -7.62 24.10 1.18
C PRO A 173 -6.17 23.62 1.11
N LEU A 174 -5.18 24.53 1.06
CA LEU A 174 -3.76 24.18 1.12
C LEU A 174 -3.32 23.91 2.55
N VAL A 175 -3.71 24.78 3.49
CA VAL A 175 -3.37 24.64 4.92
C VAL A 175 -4.00 23.37 5.52
N ALA A 176 -5.21 22.99 5.10
CA ALA A 176 -5.87 21.77 5.53
C ALA A 176 -5.14 20.50 5.10
N LEU A 177 -4.21 20.57 4.13
CA LEU A 177 -3.34 19.44 3.77
C LEU A 177 -2.16 19.25 4.73
N MET A 178 -1.88 20.25 5.59
CA MET A 178 -0.88 20.14 6.65
C MET A 178 -1.34 19.14 7.73
N ASP A 179 -2.63 19.18 8.10
CA ASP A 179 -3.20 18.26 9.09
C ASP A 179 -3.29 16.84 8.51
N GLY A 180 -2.65 15.86 9.15
CA GLY A 180 -2.58 14.48 8.65
C GLY A 180 -1.82 14.30 7.32
N GLY A 181 -1.13 15.31 6.79
CA GLY A 181 -0.23 15.15 5.63
C GLY A 181 1.09 14.47 6.02
N ASN A 182 1.66 13.63 5.15
CA ASN A 182 3.01 13.13 5.35
C ASN A 182 4.05 14.25 5.19
N LEU A 183 5.27 14.06 5.72
CA LEU A 183 6.33 15.07 5.73
C LEU A 183 6.61 15.67 4.33
N PRO A 184 6.70 14.90 3.23
CA PRO A 184 6.86 15.46 1.88
C PRO A 184 5.71 16.39 1.46
N THR A 185 4.48 16.06 1.83
CA THR A 185 3.31 16.92 1.53
C THR A 185 3.36 18.20 2.35
N LYS A 186 3.72 18.13 3.63
CA LYS A 186 3.87 19.31 4.49
C LYS A 186 4.94 20.27 3.94
N ARG A 187 6.11 19.76 3.57
CA ARG A 187 7.17 20.57 2.92
C ARG A 187 6.71 21.21 1.62
N ALA A 188 5.98 20.46 0.79
CA ALA A 188 5.44 20.98 -0.45
C ALA A 188 4.42 22.11 -0.22
N VAL A 189 3.54 21.99 0.77
CA VAL A 189 2.61 23.06 1.16
C VAL A 189 3.39 24.29 1.63
N VAL A 190 4.38 24.13 2.52
CA VAL A 190 5.23 25.24 2.99
C VAL A 190 5.91 25.95 1.83
N ARG A 191 6.45 25.20 0.85
CA ARG A 191 7.04 25.77 -0.37
C ARG A 191 6.01 26.57 -1.16
N LEU A 192 4.83 26.03 -1.45
CA LEU A 192 3.81 26.77 -2.21
C LEU A 192 3.32 28.02 -1.46
N LEU A 193 3.14 27.94 -0.14
CA LEU A 193 2.80 29.11 0.68
C LEU A 193 3.89 30.19 0.61
N SER A 194 5.16 29.79 0.58
CA SER A 194 6.29 30.72 0.38
C SER A 194 6.25 31.45 -0.96
N LEU A 195 5.75 30.81 -2.02
CA LEU A 195 5.61 31.40 -3.35
C LEU A 195 4.51 32.46 -3.36
N LEU A 196 3.39 32.16 -2.72
CA LEU A 196 2.22 33.03 -2.74
C LEU A 196 2.45 34.36 -2.01
N GLY A 197 3.29 34.38 -0.97
CA GLY A 197 3.74 35.61 -0.30
C GLY A 197 2.63 36.39 0.44
N ALA A 198 1.44 35.81 0.59
CA ALA A 198 0.28 36.47 1.16
C ALA A 198 0.41 36.63 2.69
N ALA A 199 -0.23 37.66 3.27
CA ALA A 199 -0.24 37.85 4.72
C ALA A 199 -0.86 36.65 5.46
N GLU A 200 -1.85 36.02 4.81
CA GLU A 200 -2.51 34.78 5.22
C GLU A 200 -1.53 33.59 5.24
N ALA A 201 -0.56 33.54 4.31
CA ALA A 201 0.45 32.49 4.27
C ALA A 201 1.44 32.63 5.45
N VAL A 202 1.82 33.87 5.81
CA VAL A 202 2.67 34.14 6.98
C VAL A 202 1.96 33.76 8.27
N GLN A 203 0.67 34.10 8.40
CA GLN A 203 -0.15 33.74 9.55
C GLN A 203 -0.32 32.22 9.65
N ALA A 204 -0.61 31.55 8.53
CA ALA A 204 -0.73 30.09 8.48
C ALA A 204 0.58 29.40 8.86
N LEU A 205 1.73 29.87 8.36
CA LEU A 205 3.05 29.30 8.64
C LEU A 205 3.48 29.53 10.09
N SER A 206 3.21 30.71 10.64
CA SER A 206 3.58 31.08 12.02
C SER A 206 2.75 30.37 13.08
N GLY A 207 1.55 29.90 12.72
CA GLY A 207 0.67 29.11 13.60
C GLY A 207 0.97 27.61 13.63
N LEU A 208 1.94 27.12 12.84
CA LEU A 208 2.30 25.70 12.80
C LEU A 208 3.20 25.33 13.98
N SER A 209 2.78 24.32 14.75
CA SER A 209 3.56 23.72 15.84
C SER A 209 4.03 22.32 15.43
N ASP A 210 4.92 22.24 14.44
CA ASP A 210 5.46 20.96 13.94
C ASP A 210 6.99 21.04 13.76
N ASP A 211 7.71 20.44 14.73
CA ASP A 211 9.17 20.43 14.78
C ASP A 211 9.84 19.82 13.53
N SER A 212 9.13 18.94 12.81
CA SER A 212 9.69 18.23 11.65
C SER A 212 9.86 19.11 10.41
N ILE A 213 9.20 20.27 10.37
CA ILE A 213 9.24 21.24 9.27
C ILE A 213 9.70 22.63 9.72
N SER A 214 10.06 22.82 10.98
CA SER A 214 10.51 24.11 11.52
C SER A 214 11.62 24.78 10.69
N PRO A 215 12.64 24.07 10.17
CA PRO A 215 13.64 24.67 9.28
C PRO A 215 13.05 25.16 7.95
N ASP A 216 12.15 24.36 7.35
CA ASP A 216 11.48 24.69 6.08
C ASP A 216 10.57 25.92 6.26
N VAL A 217 9.87 26.02 7.39
CA VAL A 217 9.01 27.15 7.76
C VAL A 217 9.85 28.42 7.99
N ALA A 218 10.99 28.31 8.67
CA ALA A 218 11.90 29.44 8.89
C ALA A 218 12.45 30.00 7.57
N ASP A 219 12.89 29.13 6.65
CA ASP A 219 13.36 29.53 5.31
C ASP A 219 12.23 30.19 4.50
N ALA A 220 11.02 29.59 4.51
CA ALA A 220 9.85 30.14 3.85
C ALA A 220 9.50 31.55 4.36
N LEU A 221 9.49 31.77 5.68
CA LEU A 221 9.24 33.07 6.28
C LEU A 221 10.33 34.10 5.92
N ALA A 222 11.60 33.68 5.85
CA ALA A 222 12.70 34.53 5.42
C ALA A 222 12.54 34.98 3.95
N ARG A 223 12.17 34.05 3.05
CA ARG A 223 11.89 34.35 1.64
C ARG A 223 10.72 35.32 1.47
N ILE A 224 9.62 35.12 2.21
CA ILE A 224 8.46 36.01 2.16
C ILE A 224 8.85 37.42 2.64
N ARG A 225 9.65 37.53 3.71
CA ARG A 225 10.17 38.82 4.21
C ARG A 225 11.07 39.52 3.17
N GLY A 226 11.95 38.77 2.50
CA GLY A 226 12.81 39.30 1.44
C GLY A 226 12.05 39.79 0.21
N LYS A 227 10.97 39.09 -0.20
CA LYS A 227 10.06 39.54 -1.27
C LYS A 227 9.29 40.82 -0.87
N ASN A 228 8.85 40.93 0.39
CA ASN A 228 8.12 42.10 0.88
C ASN A 228 8.98 43.35 1.08
N THR A 229 10.30 43.23 1.26
CA THR A 229 11.23 44.38 1.26
C THR A 229 11.47 44.99 -0.12
N ALA A 230 11.12 44.28 -1.21
CA ALA A 230 11.25 44.77 -2.58
C ALA A 230 9.99 45.50 -3.10
N VAL A 231 8.89 45.51 -2.33
CA VAL A 231 7.60 46.10 -2.72
C VAL A 231 7.19 47.16 -1.70
N THR A 232 7.95 48.24 -1.65
CA THR A 232 7.51 49.52 -1.08
C THR A 232 7.56 50.58 -2.18
N THR A 233 6.46 50.76 -2.91
CA THR A 233 5.96 52.08 -3.31
C THR A 233 4.54 51.97 -3.87
N ALA A 234 3.72 52.93 -3.43
CA ALA A 234 2.42 53.37 -3.94
C ALA A 234 1.13 52.73 -3.38
N PRO A 235 0.06 53.55 -3.18
CA PRO A 235 -0.98 53.29 -2.20
C PRO A 235 -2.28 52.73 -2.80
N ARG A 236 -3.03 52.11 -1.90
CA ARG A 236 -4.40 51.58 -2.01
C ARG A 236 -5.40 52.60 -2.59
N PRO A 237 -6.50 52.09 -3.19
CA PRO A 237 -7.80 52.53 -2.71
C PRO A 237 -8.72 51.36 -2.34
N ALA A 238 -9.63 51.66 -1.42
CA ALA A 238 -10.65 50.77 -0.89
C ALA A 238 -11.92 50.80 -1.76
N ALA A 239 -12.65 49.68 -1.86
CA ALA A 239 -14.11 49.69 -1.96
C ALA A 239 -14.72 48.31 -1.69
N SER A 240 -15.86 48.35 -1.01
CA SER A 240 -16.76 47.29 -0.57
C SER A 240 -17.45 46.51 -1.70
N VAL A 241 -17.76 45.22 -1.51
CA VAL A 241 -18.99 44.62 -2.07
C VAL A 241 -19.58 43.59 -1.10
N ALA A 242 -20.91 43.57 -1.09
CA ALA A 242 -21.84 42.97 -0.17
C ALA A 242 -21.97 41.43 -0.24
N ARG A 243 -22.53 40.91 0.85
CA ARG A 243 -23.04 39.54 1.01
C ARG A 243 -24.16 39.22 0.02
N THR A 244 -24.10 38.03 -0.58
CA THR A 244 -25.26 37.35 -1.13
C THR A 244 -25.17 35.84 -0.85
N GLN A 245 -26.17 35.32 -0.14
CA GLN A 245 -26.39 33.89 0.09
C GLN A 245 -26.94 33.22 -1.17
N PRO A 246 -26.65 31.93 -1.44
CA PRO A 246 -27.47 31.11 -2.33
C PRO A 246 -28.48 30.26 -1.54
N ARG A 247 -29.68 30.19 -2.12
CA ARG A 247 -30.87 29.45 -1.69
C ARG A 247 -30.72 27.94 -1.82
N ALA A 248 -31.55 27.28 -1.00
CA ALA A 248 -31.81 25.85 -0.94
C ALA A 248 -32.26 25.24 -2.28
N VAL A 249 -31.86 23.97 -2.47
CA VAL A 249 -32.50 23.05 -3.40
C VAL A 249 -32.86 21.79 -2.61
N ASP A 250 -34.16 21.49 -2.58
CA ASP A 250 -34.75 20.34 -1.91
C ASP A 250 -34.35 19.02 -2.60
N THR A 251 -33.98 18.01 -1.81
CA THR A 251 -33.97 16.62 -2.30
C THR A 251 -34.30 15.65 -1.15
N ILE A 252 -35.50 15.09 -1.24
CA ILE A 252 -36.03 13.80 -0.75
C ILE A 252 -35.22 13.09 0.36
N SER A 253 -35.82 13.07 1.55
CA SER A 253 -35.38 12.38 2.78
C SER A 253 -35.53 10.86 2.67
N LEU A 254 -34.39 10.16 2.59
CA LEU A 254 -34.19 8.88 3.27
C LEU A 254 -33.49 9.22 4.58
N VAL A 255 -34.10 8.92 5.72
CA VAL A 255 -33.54 9.24 7.04
C VAL A 255 -32.29 8.37 7.29
N SER A 256 -31.15 8.74 6.69
CA SER A 256 -29.85 8.32 7.17
C SER A 256 -29.59 9.10 8.45
N ARG A 257 -29.39 8.42 9.59
CA ARG A 257 -28.88 9.11 10.78
C ARG A 257 -27.53 9.72 10.42
N SER A 258 -27.47 11.04 10.36
CA SER A 258 -26.22 11.76 10.14
C SER A 258 -25.46 11.79 11.47
N PHE A 259 -24.45 10.93 11.62
CA PHE A 259 -23.48 11.10 12.69
C PHE A 259 -22.62 12.34 12.39
N GLY A 260 -22.22 13.08 13.43
CA GLY A 260 -21.20 14.12 13.27
C GLY A 260 -19.87 13.52 12.79
N PRO A 261 -18.92 14.35 12.31
CA PRO A 261 -17.57 13.87 11.99
C PRO A 261 -16.88 13.34 13.25
N MET A 262 -16.09 12.27 13.09
CA MET A 262 -15.25 11.73 14.15
C MET A 262 -14.17 12.74 14.52
N SER A 263 -13.94 12.99 15.81
CA SER A 263 -12.82 13.84 16.25
C SER A 263 -11.47 13.10 16.11
N ASN A 264 -10.35 13.83 16.19
CA ASN A 264 -9.03 13.19 16.17
C ASN A 264 -8.80 12.30 17.42
N GLU A 265 -9.31 12.70 18.58
CA GLU A 265 -9.26 11.91 19.81
C GLU A 265 -10.09 10.63 19.69
N GLN A 266 -11.29 10.72 19.11
CA GLN A 266 -12.16 9.57 18.88
C GLN A 266 -11.54 8.59 17.88
N PHE A 267 -10.87 9.10 16.84
CA PHE A 267 -10.09 8.29 15.92
C PHE A 267 -8.93 7.56 16.63
N GLN A 268 -8.17 8.26 17.48
CA GLN A 268 -7.09 7.65 18.25
C GLN A 268 -7.60 6.53 19.15
N ARG A 269 -8.74 6.73 19.85
CA ARG A 269 -9.35 5.68 20.68
C ARG A 269 -9.70 4.42 19.88
N VAL A 270 -10.29 4.56 18.69
CA VAL A 270 -10.59 3.41 17.81
C VAL A 270 -9.31 2.76 17.32
N ARG A 271 -8.36 3.55 16.82
CA ARG A 271 -7.08 3.06 16.30
C ARG A 271 -6.34 2.26 17.37
N ASP A 272 -6.24 2.79 18.58
CA ASP A 272 -5.47 2.18 19.66
C ASP A 272 -6.16 0.90 20.17
N LEU A 273 -7.50 0.88 20.25
CA LEU A 273 -8.27 -0.34 20.52
C LEU A 273 -8.00 -1.42 19.46
N VAL A 274 -8.12 -1.06 18.18
CA VAL A 274 -7.95 -1.99 17.06
C VAL A 274 -6.51 -2.47 16.98
N ALA A 275 -5.53 -1.61 17.21
CA ALA A 275 -4.12 -1.98 17.26
C ALA A 275 -3.83 -2.92 18.43
N ALA A 276 -4.43 -2.70 19.60
CA ALA A 276 -4.27 -3.57 20.76
C ALA A 276 -4.87 -4.97 20.53
N GLU A 277 -6.04 -5.06 19.89
CA GLU A 277 -6.73 -6.33 19.68
C GLU A 277 -6.26 -7.10 18.44
N SER A 278 -5.87 -6.41 17.36
CA SER A 278 -5.57 -7.05 16.06
C SER A 278 -4.17 -6.76 15.51
N GLY A 279 -3.46 -5.80 16.10
CA GLY A 279 -2.20 -5.29 15.56
C GLY A 279 -2.34 -4.27 14.45
N LEU A 280 -3.52 -4.17 13.82
CA LEU A 280 -3.77 -3.27 12.70
C LEU A 280 -3.59 -1.81 13.12
N PHE A 281 -2.77 -1.10 12.38
CA PHE A 281 -2.47 0.31 12.62
C PHE A 281 -2.98 1.15 11.45
N TYR A 282 -3.81 2.13 11.78
CA TYR A 282 -4.33 3.10 10.81
C TYR A 282 -3.61 4.42 11.01
N GLU A 283 -2.90 4.86 9.99
CA GLU A 283 -2.28 6.17 9.95
C GLU A 283 -3.34 7.28 9.99
N PRO A 284 -3.04 8.47 10.54
CA PRO A 284 -4.02 9.57 10.70
C PRO A 284 -4.73 9.99 9.40
N ASP A 285 -4.05 9.90 8.26
CA ASP A 285 -4.59 10.15 6.92
C ASP A 285 -5.67 9.14 6.48
N LEU A 286 -5.75 7.98 7.11
CA LEU A 286 -6.81 6.98 6.90
C LEU A 286 -8.02 7.15 7.82
N LYS A 287 -8.08 8.22 8.63
CA LYS A 287 -9.20 8.52 9.54
C LYS A 287 -10.57 8.44 8.86
N TYR A 288 -10.72 8.99 7.65
CA TYR A 288 -11.99 8.97 6.91
C TYR A 288 -12.47 7.53 6.59
N LEU A 289 -11.55 6.58 6.40
CA LEU A 289 -11.88 5.19 6.14
C LEU A 289 -12.38 4.52 7.42
N VAL A 290 -11.68 4.76 8.54
CA VAL A 290 -12.05 4.26 9.86
C VAL A 290 -13.40 4.84 10.29
N GLU A 291 -13.59 6.15 10.13
CA GLU A 291 -14.82 6.87 10.42
C GLU A 291 -16.03 6.23 9.74
N ARG A 292 -15.99 6.07 8.41
CA ARG A 292 -17.11 5.49 7.66
C ARG A 292 -17.43 4.05 8.08
N ARG A 293 -16.41 3.25 8.42
CA ARG A 293 -16.59 1.86 8.86
C ARG A 293 -17.16 1.80 10.28
N VAL A 294 -16.72 2.68 11.18
CA VAL A 294 -17.26 2.83 12.53
C VAL A 294 -18.72 3.30 12.48
N GLN A 295 -19.04 4.32 11.68
CA GLN A 295 -20.42 4.81 11.54
C GLN A 295 -21.38 3.69 11.08
N ARG A 296 -20.99 2.85 10.11
CA ARG A 296 -21.79 1.68 9.71
C ARG A 296 -22.03 0.69 10.86
N ARG A 297 -21.06 0.52 11.75
CA ARG A 297 -21.24 -0.31 12.96
C ARG A 297 -22.16 0.34 13.98
N MET A 298 -22.08 1.66 14.15
CA MET A 298 -23.00 2.44 15.00
C MET A 298 -24.45 2.33 14.51
N GLU A 299 -24.67 2.39 13.19
CA GLU A 299 -25.98 2.15 12.57
C GLU A 299 -26.48 0.75 12.89
N ALA A 300 -25.65 -0.28 12.69
CA ALA A 300 -26.00 -1.68 12.93
C ALA A 300 -26.30 -1.99 14.40
N THR A 301 -25.74 -1.22 15.33
CA THR A 301 -25.97 -1.36 16.78
C THR A 301 -27.03 -0.41 17.33
N ASN A 302 -27.63 0.43 16.46
CA ASN A 302 -28.60 1.47 16.80
C ASN A 302 -28.09 2.47 17.86
N VAL A 303 -26.77 2.71 17.88
CA VAL A 303 -26.13 3.66 18.78
C VAL A 303 -26.14 5.08 18.18
N GLY A 304 -26.42 6.10 18.99
CA GLY A 304 -26.66 7.46 18.51
C GLY A 304 -25.42 8.35 18.34
N ASN A 305 -24.32 8.06 19.04
CA ASN A 305 -23.10 8.87 19.03
C ASN A 305 -21.86 8.02 19.33
N TYR A 306 -20.67 8.59 19.10
CA TYR A 306 -19.40 7.89 19.29
C TYR A 306 -19.12 7.48 20.74
N GLU A 307 -19.52 8.29 21.74
CA GLU A 307 -19.23 7.98 23.15
C GLU A 307 -20.05 6.79 23.66
N ASP A 308 -21.31 6.70 23.24
CA ASP A 308 -22.13 5.51 23.50
C ASP A 308 -21.55 4.28 22.81
N TYR A 309 -21.00 4.45 21.61
CA TYR A 309 -20.38 3.35 20.87
C TYR A 309 -19.09 2.90 21.54
N PHE A 310 -18.28 3.83 22.05
CA PHE A 310 -17.10 3.49 22.84
C PHE A 310 -17.46 2.81 24.15
N SER A 311 -18.54 3.21 24.79
CA SER A 311 -19.04 2.55 26.00
C SER A 311 -19.49 1.11 25.71
N LEU A 312 -20.11 0.86 24.54
CA LEU A 312 -20.40 -0.49 24.06
C LEU A 312 -19.10 -1.30 23.82
N LEU A 313 -18.13 -0.73 23.11
CA LEU A 313 -16.85 -1.40 22.82
C LEU A 313 -16.04 -1.68 24.08
N SER A 314 -16.03 -0.78 25.06
CA SER A 314 -15.31 -0.95 26.33
C SER A 314 -16.01 -1.92 27.28
N SER A 315 -17.25 -2.33 27.01
CA SER A 315 -17.95 -3.31 27.83
C SER A 315 -17.24 -4.66 27.80
N GLY A 316 -16.98 -5.20 28.99
CA GLY A 316 -16.49 -6.57 29.16
C GLY A 316 -17.55 -7.63 28.88
N ALA A 317 -18.83 -7.26 28.73
CA ALA A 317 -19.93 -8.18 28.43
C ALA A 317 -19.80 -8.80 27.04
N GLU A 318 -20.46 -9.94 26.82
CA GLU A 318 -20.44 -10.66 25.54
C GLU A 318 -20.79 -9.77 24.35
N LYS A 319 -21.80 -8.91 24.50
CA LYS A 319 -22.22 -7.95 23.48
C LYS A 319 -21.09 -6.99 23.08
N GLY A 320 -20.29 -6.51 24.03
CA GLY A 320 -19.15 -5.63 23.76
C GLY A 320 -18.04 -6.36 23.03
N ARG A 321 -17.72 -7.59 23.46
CA ARG A 321 -16.71 -8.45 22.80
C ARG A 321 -17.10 -8.78 21.35
N ASP A 322 -18.36 -9.17 21.13
CA ASP A 322 -18.89 -9.46 19.80
C ASP A 322 -18.83 -8.23 18.88
N GLU A 323 -19.15 -7.04 19.40
CA GLU A 323 -19.07 -5.82 18.61
C GLU A 323 -17.63 -5.43 18.26
N ARG A 324 -16.67 -5.61 19.18
CA ARG A 324 -15.25 -5.39 18.88
C ARG A 324 -14.77 -6.30 17.75
N ARG A 325 -15.14 -7.58 17.77
CA ARG A 325 -14.86 -8.52 16.68
C ARG A 325 -15.45 -8.04 15.35
N LYS A 326 -16.71 -7.64 15.33
CA LYS A 326 -17.37 -7.12 14.11
C LYS A 326 -16.71 -5.84 13.60
N LEU A 327 -16.25 -4.96 14.50
CA LEU A 327 -15.48 -3.77 14.15
C LEU A 327 -14.15 -4.12 13.48
N ILE A 328 -13.40 -5.07 14.04
CA ILE A 328 -12.16 -5.58 13.44
C ILE A 328 -12.42 -6.16 12.06
N ASN A 329 -13.48 -6.96 11.89
CA ASN A 329 -13.84 -7.55 10.59
C ASN A 329 -14.04 -6.47 9.51
N VAL A 330 -14.79 -5.40 9.81
CA VAL A 330 -15.02 -4.34 8.81
C VAL A 330 -13.79 -3.48 8.54
N LEU A 331 -12.86 -3.41 9.49
CA LEU A 331 -11.62 -2.63 9.37
C LEU A 331 -10.51 -3.41 8.66
N SER A 332 -10.49 -4.74 8.77
CA SER A 332 -9.54 -5.61 8.05
C SER A 332 -9.57 -5.40 6.52
N THR A 333 -8.42 -5.60 5.87
CA THR A 333 -8.29 -5.55 4.41
C THR A 333 -8.06 -6.97 3.89
N ASN A 334 -9.02 -7.49 3.13
CA ASN A 334 -9.11 -8.94 2.84
C ASN A 334 -8.87 -9.28 1.37
N GLU A 335 -8.06 -8.51 0.65
CA GLU A 335 -7.80 -8.80 -0.76
C GLU A 335 -6.94 -10.05 -0.94
N THR A 336 -7.52 -11.09 -1.54
CA THR A 336 -6.85 -12.36 -1.83
C THR A 336 -7.34 -12.97 -3.14
N TYR A 337 -6.55 -13.88 -3.69
CA TYR A 337 -6.82 -14.61 -4.93
C TYR A 337 -5.88 -15.79 -5.11
N PHE A 338 -6.32 -16.76 -5.91
CA PHE A 338 -5.54 -17.96 -6.21
C PHE A 338 -4.25 -17.61 -6.95
N PHE A 339 -3.17 -18.31 -6.61
CA PHE A 339 -1.85 -18.17 -7.24
C PHE A 339 -1.25 -16.74 -7.18
N ARG A 340 -1.52 -16.00 -6.10
CA ARG A 340 -0.86 -14.71 -5.83
C ARG A 340 0.65 -14.89 -5.61
N GLU A 341 1.45 -14.01 -6.21
CA GLU A 341 2.93 -13.99 -6.17
C GLU A 341 3.57 -15.32 -6.66
N ASP A 342 3.48 -15.53 -7.98
CA ASP A 342 3.90 -16.77 -8.65
C ASP A 342 5.36 -17.19 -8.38
N PHE A 343 6.29 -16.23 -8.30
CA PHE A 343 7.71 -16.48 -8.02
C PHE A 343 7.92 -17.20 -6.68
N GLN A 344 7.21 -16.77 -5.63
CA GLN A 344 7.32 -17.39 -4.31
C GLN A 344 6.65 -18.78 -4.28
N LEU A 345 5.57 -18.97 -5.03
CA LEU A 345 4.92 -20.27 -5.19
C LEU A 345 5.81 -21.26 -5.97
N LYS A 346 6.56 -20.79 -6.97
CA LYS A 346 7.60 -21.58 -7.66
C LYS A 346 8.73 -21.97 -6.72
N ALA A 347 9.25 -21.01 -5.94
CA ALA A 347 10.27 -21.29 -4.92
C ALA A 347 9.79 -22.35 -3.92
N PHE A 348 8.53 -22.22 -3.47
CA PHE A 348 7.91 -23.19 -2.58
C PHE A 348 7.83 -24.59 -3.22
N GLN A 349 7.29 -24.70 -4.44
CA GLN A 349 7.04 -25.97 -5.10
C GLN A 349 8.33 -26.67 -5.58
N GLU A 350 9.26 -25.92 -6.18
CA GLU A 350 10.43 -26.48 -6.87
C GLU A 350 11.67 -26.59 -5.97
N GLU A 351 11.72 -25.86 -4.85
CA GLU A 351 12.92 -25.76 -4.02
C GLU A 351 12.65 -26.12 -2.56
N ILE A 352 11.66 -25.50 -1.91
CA ILE A 352 11.38 -25.72 -0.48
C ILE A 352 10.80 -27.11 -0.24
N LEU A 353 9.77 -27.51 -0.99
CA LEU A 353 9.13 -28.82 -0.87
C LEU A 353 10.14 -29.98 -1.04
N PRO A 354 10.96 -30.03 -2.11
CA PRO A 354 12.01 -31.06 -2.24
C PRO A 354 13.06 -31.02 -1.11
N ALA A 355 13.47 -29.83 -0.67
CA ALA A 355 14.43 -29.69 0.42
C ALA A 355 13.89 -30.26 1.75
N LEU A 356 12.64 -29.97 2.07
CA LEU A 356 11.96 -30.50 3.26
C LEU A 356 11.83 -32.03 3.20
N ALA A 357 11.47 -32.58 2.05
CA ALA A 357 11.37 -34.02 1.87
C ALA A 357 12.72 -34.72 2.07
N LYS A 358 13.79 -34.18 1.46
CA LYS A 358 15.16 -34.69 1.59
C LYS A 358 15.65 -34.64 3.04
N GLU A 359 15.29 -33.59 3.77
CA GLU A 359 15.71 -33.41 5.17
C GLU A 359 14.96 -34.36 6.12
N LYS A 360 13.65 -34.51 5.93
CA LYS A 360 12.79 -35.21 6.90
C LYS A 360 12.62 -36.71 6.62
N ALA A 361 12.74 -37.15 5.37
CA ALA A 361 12.59 -38.58 5.03
C ALA A 361 13.56 -39.50 5.80
N PRO A 362 14.87 -39.18 5.94
CA PRO A 362 15.81 -40.03 6.68
C PRO A 362 15.52 -40.09 8.19
N LEU A 363 14.85 -39.08 8.74
CA LEU A 363 14.49 -38.99 10.15
C LEU A 363 13.23 -39.79 10.50
N GLY A 364 12.60 -40.46 9.51
CA GLY A 364 11.31 -41.14 9.68
C GLY A 364 10.11 -40.20 9.87
N ALA A 365 10.33 -38.88 9.80
CA ALA A 365 9.33 -37.85 10.05
C ALA A 365 8.47 -37.58 8.80
N ARG A 366 7.57 -38.52 8.46
CA ARG A 366 6.65 -38.49 7.29
C ARG A 366 5.44 -37.57 7.51
N ARG A 367 5.67 -36.33 7.96
CA ARG A 367 4.61 -35.33 8.19
C ARG A 367 5.04 -33.98 7.66
N LEU A 368 4.18 -33.28 6.93
CA LEU A 368 4.41 -31.92 6.43
C LEU A 368 3.36 -31.01 7.06
N ARG A 369 3.81 -29.97 7.79
CA ARG A 369 2.93 -29.06 8.53
C ARG A 369 3.14 -27.63 8.05
N ILE A 370 2.10 -27.04 7.46
CA ILE A 370 2.15 -25.71 6.87
C ILE A 370 1.08 -24.84 7.52
N TRP A 371 1.40 -23.57 7.80
CA TRP A 371 0.42 -22.59 8.27
C TRP A 371 0.36 -21.39 7.33
N SER A 372 -0.82 -21.08 6.83
CA SER A 372 -1.16 -19.81 6.17
C SER A 372 -1.82 -18.90 7.22
N ALA A 373 -1.03 -17.92 7.69
CA ALA A 373 -1.37 -16.98 8.74
C ALA A 373 -1.88 -15.67 8.12
N GLY A 374 -3.17 -15.37 8.32
CA GLY A 374 -3.91 -14.32 7.61
C GLY A 374 -4.44 -14.80 6.26
N CYS A 375 -5.11 -15.96 6.26
CA CYS A 375 -5.51 -16.67 5.05
C CYS A 375 -6.71 -16.05 4.30
N SER A 376 -7.38 -15.04 4.88
CA SER A 376 -8.60 -14.43 4.34
C SER A 376 -9.64 -15.49 3.94
N SER A 377 -10.20 -15.43 2.73
CA SER A 377 -11.20 -16.38 2.21
C SER A 377 -10.63 -17.73 1.72
N GLY A 378 -9.37 -18.03 2.02
CA GLY A 378 -8.80 -19.38 1.88
C GLY A 378 -8.16 -19.69 0.52
N GLU A 379 -8.04 -18.72 -0.39
CA GLU A 379 -7.36 -18.92 -1.67
C GLU A 379 -5.89 -19.33 -1.51
N GLU A 380 -5.16 -18.77 -0.54
CA GLU A 380 -3.76 -19.10 -0.27
C GLU A 380 -3.58 -20.56 0.23
N PRO A 381 -4.23 -21.02 1.31
CA PRO A 381 -4.07 -22.39 1.78
C PRO A 381 -4.56 -23.42 0.75
N ALA A 382 -5.59 -23.09 -0.04
CA ALA A 382 -6.02 -23.94 -1.15
C ALA A 382 -4.97 -24.00 -2.28
N THR A 383 -4.33 -22.87 -2.61
CA THR A 383 -3.18 -22.83 -3.55
C THR A 383 -2.05 -23.72 -3.04
N ILE A 384 -1.67 -23.59 -1.77
CA ILE A 384 -0.62 -24.40 -1.14
C ILE A 384 -0.98 -25.89 -1.23
N ALA A 385 -2.21 -26.28 -0.88
CA ALA A 385 -2.66 -27.66 -0.93
C ALA A 385 -2.60 -28.24 -2.36
N MET A 386 -3.03 -27.47 -3.36
CA MET A 386 -2.91 -27.85 -4.77
C MET A 386 -1.44 -28.05 -5.18
N LEU A 387 -0.53 -27.14 -4.82
CA LEU A 387 0.89 -27.24 -5.15
C LEU A 387 1.58 -28.43 -4.47
N VAL A 388 1.26 -28.70 -3.20
CA VAL A 388 1.74 -29.89 -2.49
C VAL A 388 1.26 -31.15 -3.20
N ARG A 389 -0.02 -31.21 -3.61
CA ARG A 389 -0.58 -32.35 -4.34
C ARG A 389 0.06 -32.56 -5.71
N GLU A 390 0.31 -31.49 -6.47
CA GLU A 390 1.01 -31.58 -7.76
C GLU A 390 2.48 -32.01 -7.61
N SER A 391 3.13 -31.69 -6.50
CA SER A 391 4.53 -32.04 -6.28
C SER A 391 4.78 -33.56 -6.23
N ARG A 392 3.74 -34.36 -5.93
CA ARG A 392 3.79 -35.82 -5.67
C ARG A 392 4.79 -36.28 -4.61
N THR A 393 5.52 -35.35 -4.00
CA THR A 393 6.65 -35.60 -3.12
C THR A 393 6.20 -36.11 -1.74
N PHE A 394 4.95 -35.80 -1.39
CA PHE A 394 4.37 -36.05 -0.07
C PHE A 394 3.14 -36.98 -0.14
N ASP A 395 2.98 -37.76 -1.22
CA ASP A 395 1.81 -38.64 -1.39
C ASP A 395 1.72 -39.74 -0.31
N ASP A 396 2.86 -40.16 0.28
CA ASP A 396 2.95 -41.10 1.41
C ASP A 396 3.10 -40.41 2.80
N TRP A 397 2.93 -39.09 2.87
CA TRP A 397 3.11 -38.31 4.10
C TRP A 397 1.77 -37.82 4.65
N MET A 398 1.74 -37.60 5.95
CA MET A 398 0.65 -36.84 6.57
C MET A 398 0.86 -35.34 6.28
N VAL A 399 0.04 -34.78 5.40
CA VAL A 399 0.07 -33.34 5.09
C VAL A 399 -1.02 -32.63 5.89
N GLU A 400 -0.63 -31.61 6.65
CA GLU A 400 -1.53 -30.75 7.41
C GLU A 400 -1.29 -29.29 7.03
N ILE A 401 -2.35 -28.65 6.53
CA ILE A 401 -2.33 -27.24 6.20
C ILE A 401 -3.31 -26.54 7.14
N PHE A 402 -2.82 -25.56 7.88
CA PHE A 402 -3.64 -24.71 8.73
C PHE A 402 -3.85 -23.38 8.02
N GLY A 403 -5.08 -22.94 7.88
CA GLY A 403 -5.41 -21.58 7.43
C GLY A 403 -6.07 -20.83 8.56
N SER A 404 -5.51 -19.70 9.00
CA SER A 404 -6.16 -18.89 10.03
C SER A 404 -6.24 -17.43 9.66
N ASP A 405 -7.26 -16.75 10.15
CA ASP A 405 -7.42 -15.31 10.04
C ASP A 405 -8.06 -14.77 11.31
N ILE A 406 -7.91 -13.49 11.60
CA ILE A 406 -8.63 -12.83 12.70
C ILE A 406 -10.09 -12.54 12.31
N ASN A 407 -10.36 -12.43 10.99
CA ASN A 407 -11.69 -12.15 10.48
C ASN A 407 -12.50 -13.45 10.33
N GLU A 408 -13.45 -13.66 11.24
CA GLU A 408 -14.29 -14.86 11.22
C GLU A 408 -15.15 -14.99 9.96
N ASP A 409 -15.57 -13.87 9.35
CA ASP A 409 -16.43 -13.90 8.16
C ASP A 409 -15.65 -14.48 6.97
N THR A 410 -14.37 -14.13 6.83
CA THR A 410 -13.51 -14.67 5.77
C THR A 410 -13.13 -16.13 6.04
N VAL A 411 -12.85 -16.50 7.29
CA VAL A 411 -12.62 -17.90 7.69
C VAL A 411 -13.84 -18.77 7.38
N ASN A 412 -15.05 -18.29 7.67
CA ASN A 412 -16.28 -19.01 7.34
C ASN A 412 -16.46 -19.15 5.82
N ALA A 413 -16.14 -18.12 5.03
CA ALA A 413 -16.11 -18.22 3.58
C ALA A 413 -15.08 -19.25 3.07
N ALA A 414 -13.90 -19.30 3.69
CA ALA A 414 -12.85 -20.28 3.40
C ALA A 414 -13.33 -21.72 3.66
N LYS A 415 -14.00 -21.94 4.79
CA LYS A 415 -14.61 -23.24 5.14
C LYS A 415 -15.66 -23.67 4.12
N LEU A 416 -16.45 -22.73 3.58
CA LEU A 416 -17.43 -23.03 2.52
C LEU A 416 -16.77 -23.47 1.20
N GLY A 417 -15.59 -22.94 0.87
CA GLY A 417 -14.82 -23.30 -0.32
C GLY A 417 -15.51 -22.93 -1.63
N LEU A 418 -16.29 -21.84 -1.64
CA LEU A 418 -17.03 -21.33 -2.79
C LEU A 418 -16.48 -19.96 -3.22
N TYR A 419 -16.00 -19.87 -4.46
CA TYR A 419 -15.27 -18.71 -4.96
C TYR A 419 -15.96 -18.09 -6.17
N ASN A 420 -15.84 -16.77 -6.30
CA ASN A 420 -16.33 -16.03 -7.46
C ASN A 420 -15.24 -15.93 -8.54
N SER A 421 -15.60 -15.45 -9.73
CA SER A 421 -14.67 -15.30 -10.86
C SER A 421 -13.45 -14.42 -10.54
N SER A 422 -13.59 -13.41 -9.69
CA SER A 422 -12.49 -12.49 -9.36
C SER A 422 -11.35 -13.17 -8.56
N SER A 423 -11.65 -14.24 -7.81
CA SER A 423 -10.63 -15.05 -7.13
C SER A 423 -9.68 -15.77 -8.11
N PHE A 424 -10.08 -15.93 -9.38
CA PHE A 424 -9.34 -16.68 -10.41
C PHE A 424 -8.62 -15.78 -11.42
N ARG A 425 -8.57 -14.46 -11.19
CA ARG A 425 -8.03 -13.45 -12.14
C ARG A 425 -6.63 -13.73 -12.71
N VAL A 426 -5.81 -14.49 -11.99
CA VAL A 426 -4.47 -14.94 -12.46
C VAL A 426 -4.25 -16.44 -12.28
N ALA A 427 -5.30 -17.19 -11.92
CA ALA A 427 -5.16 -18.61 -11.65
C ALA A 427 -4.93 -19.37 -12.97
N PRO A 428 -3.92 -20.24 -13.07
CA PRO A 428 -3.71 -21.00 -14.30
C PRO A 428 -4.90 -21.95 -14.56
N GLU A 429 -5.43 -21.93 -15.79
CA GLU A 429 -6.64 -22.69 -16.14
C GLU A 429 -6.56 -24.18 -15.82
N VAL A 430 -5.36 -24.77 -15.91
CA VAL A 430 -5.13 -26.19 -15.62
C VAL A 430 -5.52 -26.54 -14.18
N TYR A 431 -5.23 -25.66 -13.22
CA TYR A 431 -5.61 -25.87 -11.82
C TYR A 431 -7.11 -25.63 -11.63
N VAL A 432 -7.67 -24.61 -12.28
CA VAL A 432 -9.10 -24.30 -12.20
C VAL A 432 -9.93 -25.50 -12.70
N LYS A 433 -9.59 -26.05 -13.87
CA LYS A 433 -10.29 -27.20 -14.46
C LYS A 433 -10.16 -28.47 -13.63
N LYS A 434 -9.02 -28.67 -12.94
CA LYS A 434 -8.72 -29.88 -12.17
C LYS A 434 -9.31 -29.87 -10.75
N TYR A 435 -9.32 -28.71 -10.10
CA TYR A 435 -9.59 -28.60 -8.67
C TYR A 435 -10.87 -27.84 -8.32
N PHE A 436 -11.63 -27.38 -9.31
CA PHE A 436 -12.88 -26.68 -9.08
C PHE A 436 -14.03 -27.24 -9.90
N GLN A 437 -15.21 -27.20 -9.31
CA GLN A 437 -16.46 -27.63 -9.93
C GLN A 437 -17.46 -26.48 -9.96
N PRO A 438 -18.20 -26.27 -11.06
CA PRO A 438 -19.25 -25.25 -11.11
C PRO A 438 -20.34 -25.50 -10.07
N GLU A 439 -20.72 -24.45 -9.34
CA GLU A 439 -21.90 -24.43 -8.47
C GLU A 439 -22.62 -23.09 -8.62
N GLY A 440 -23.67 -23.08 -9.44
CA GLY A 440 -24.36 -21.86 -9.84
C GLY A 440 -23.40 -20.88 -10.54
N SER A 441 -23.32 -19.65 -10.03
CA SER A 441 -22.41 -18.61 -10.56
C SER A 441 -21.01 -18.63 -9.93
N ARG A 442 -20.70 -19.64 -9.11
CA ARG A 442 -19.45 -19.76 -8.34
C ARG A 442 -18.76 -21.08 -8.66
N LEU A 443 -17.51 -21.19 -8.23
CA LEU A 443 -16.71 -22.40 -8.34
C LEU A 443 -16.43 -22.97 -6.94
N ARG A 444 -16.70 -24.26 -6.76
CA ARG A 444 -16.45 -25.00 -5.53
C ARG A 444 -15.10 -25.72 -5.60
N LEU A 445 -14.27 -25.54 -4.58
CA LEU A 445 -13.04 -26.31 -4.42
C LEU A 445 -13.35 -27.78 -4.14
N VAL A 446 -12.67 -28.70 -4.84
CA VAL A 446 -12.91 -30.14 -4.68
C VAL A 446 -12.55 -30.64 -3.28
N GLU A 447 -13.35 -31.59 -2.81
CA GLU A 447 -13.25 -32.13 -1.45
C GLU A 447 -11.88 -32.72 -1.07
N PRO A 448 -11.14 -33.42 -1.95
CA PRO A 448 -9.81 -33.91 -1.62
C PRO A 448 -8.82 -32.82 -1.23
N ILE A 449 -8.90 -31.63 -1.83
CA ILE A 449 -8.04 -30.49 -1.47
C ILE A 449 -8.55 -29.83 -0.18
N ARG A 450 -9.87 -29.66 -0.03
CA ARG A 450 -10.47 -29.09 1.19
C ARG A 450 -10.09 -29.87 2.45
N LYS A 451 -10.09 -31.20 2.37
CA LYS A 451 -9.74 -32.08 3.50
C LYS A 451 -8.28 -31.99 3.96
N MET A 452 -7.39 -31.40 3.15
CA MET A 452 -6.00 -31.14 3.56
C MET A 452 -5.88 -29.92 4.48
N ILE A 453 -6.95 -29.11 4.59
CA ILE A 453 -6.90 -27.79 5.20
C ILE A 453 -7.81 -27.72 6.42
N ALA A 454 -7.25 -27.36 7.57
CA ALA A 454 -7.98 -27.00 8.78
C ALA A 454 -8.04 -25.47 8.90
N PHE A 455 -9.25 -24.93 9.03
CA PHE A 455 -9.47 -23.49 9.15
C PHE A 455 -9.87 -23.08 10.56
N ASP A 456 -9.23 -22.04 11.10
CA ASP A 456 -9.54 -21.51 12.43
C ASP A 456 -9.51 -19.97 12.49
N SER A 457 -10.26 -19.40 13.42
CA SER A 457 -10.14 -17.98 13.76
C SER A 457 -8.99 -17.83 14.75
N THR A 458 -7.95 -17.10 14.39
CA THR A 458 -6.76 -16.99 15.23
C THR A 458 -6.12 -15.62 15.06
N ASN A 459 -5.87 -14.96 16.19
CA ASN A 459 -5.05 -13.77 16.22
C ASN A 459 -3.57 -14.14 16.35
N ILE A 460 -2.79 -13.85 15.31
CA ILE A 460 -1.36 -14.14 15.20
C ILE A 460 -0.54 -13.54 16.37
N LEU A 461 -1.07 -12.51 17.05
CA LEU A 461 -0.38 -11.82 18.14
C LEU A 461 -0.56 -12.49 19.51
N GLU A 462 -1.46 -13.47 19.64
CA GLU A 462 -1.70 -14.15 20.92
C GLU A 462 -0.43 -14.85 21.40
N SER A 463 -0.15 -14.77 22.71
CA SER A 463 1.05 -15.39 23.31
C SER A 463 0.96 -16.91 23.34
N ASP A 464 -0.27 -17.43 23.49
CA ASP A 464 -0.58 -18.86 23.60
C ASP A 464 -1.27 -19.35 22.33
N LEU A 465 -0.68 -19.06 21.16
CA LEU A 465 -1.12 -19.66 19.90
C LEU A 465 -1.25 -21.17 20.07
N ALA A 466 -2.36 -21.69 19.52
CA ALA A 466 -2.86 -23.01 19.85
C ALA A 466 -1.76 -24.09 19.75
N PRO A 467 -1.69 -25.05 20.71
CA PRO A 467 -0.62 -26.06 20.75
C PRO A 467 -0.44 -26.84 19.44
N HIS A 468 -1.51 -26.95 18.64
CA HIS A 468 -1.47 -27.62 17.34
C HIS A 468 -0.59 -26.89 16.31
N LEU A 469 -0.30 -25.59 16.45
CA LEU A 469 0.56 -24.82 15.51
C LEU A 469 2.07 -24.93 15.81
N ARG A 470 2.52 -25.81 16.70
CA ARG A 470 3.96 -25.98 17.00
C ARG A 470 4.67 -26.85 15.96
N ASN A 471 6.00 -26.73 15.84
CA ASN A 471 6.84 -27.54 14.94
C ASN A 471 6.40 -27.46 13.46
N LEU A 472 6.04 -26.27 13.00
CA LEU A 472 5.68 -26.04 11.61
C LEU A 472 6.92 -26.14 10.71
N ASP A 473 6.73 -26.71 9.52
CA ASP A 473 7.74 -26.78 8.47
C ASP A 473 7.80 -25.47 7.69
N VAL A 474 6.63 -24.89 7.40
CA VAL A 474 6.49 -23.65 6.62
C VAL A 474 5.40 -22.78 7.23
N ILE A 475 5.67 -21.49 7.37
CA ILE A 475 4.67 -20.45 7.63
C ILE A 475 4.61 -19.54 6.41
N PHE A 476 3.42 -19.34 5.86
CA PHE A 476 3.08 -18.25 4.95
C PHE A 476 2.39 -17.17 5.78
N CYS A 477 2.89 -15.93 5.73
CA CYS A 477 2.22 -14.76 6.28
C CYS A 477 2.42 -13.60 5.32
N ARG A 478 1.62 -13.59 4.26
CA ARG A 478 1.83 -12.73 3.09
C ARG A 478 0.80 -11.63 3.01
N ASN A 479 1.26 -10.39 2.89
CA ASN A 479 0.43 -9.18 2.77
C ASN A 479 -0.49 -8.95 3.99
N VAL A 480 -0.02 -9.33 5.18
CA VAL A 480 -0.76 -9.23 6.46
C VAL A 480 -0.06 -8.25 7.37
N ILE A 481 1.21 -8.51 7.68
CA ILE A 481 1.97 -7.72 8.65
C ILE A 481 2.30 -6.33 8.13
N ILE A 482 2.14 -6.02 6.83
CA ILE A 482 2.25 -4.65 6.31
C ILE A 482 1.37 -3.65 7.07
N TYR A 483 0.19 -4.07 7.55
CA TYR A 483 -0.75 -3.23 8.28
C TYR A 483 -0.46 -3.15 9.78
N PHE A 484 0.52 -3.91 10.28
CA PHE A 484 0.78 -3.98 11.72
C PHE A 484 1.62 -2.81 12.21
N SER A 485 1.35 -2.39 13.45
CA SER A 485 2.24 -1.51 14.20
C SER A 485 3.63 -2.17 14.37
N PRO A 486 4.71 -1.38 14.58
CA PRO A 486 6.04 -1.95 14.82
C PRO A 486 6.08 -2.96 15.98
N GLU A 487 5.31 -2.70 17.05
CA GLU A 487 5.14 -3.58 18.21
C GLU A 487 4.50 -4.91 17.81
N ALA A 488 3.39 -4.85 17.07
CA ALA A 488 2.66 -6.03 16.59
C ALA A 488 3.51 -6.86 15.63
N LYS A 489 4.26 -6.22 14.73
CA LYS A 489 5.24 -6.89 13.85
C LYS A 489 6.26 -7.70 14.64
N ARG A 490 6.88 -7.10 15.67
CA ARG A 490 7.86 -7.79 16.53
C ARG A 490 7.24 -9.00 17.23
N ARG A 491 6.02 -8.85 17.77
CA ARG A 491 5.29 -9.94 18.42
C ARG A 491 4.96 -11.08 17.46
N ALA A 492 4.42 -10.78 16.27
CA ALA A 492 4.11 -11.76 15.24
C ALA A 492 5.36 -12.56 14.85
N VAL A 493 6.48 -11.87 14.60
CA VAL A 493 7.76 -12.50 14.23
C VAL A 493 8.31 -13.38 15.35
N ALA A 494 8.22 -12.94 16.60
CA ALA A 494 8.60 -13.76 17.74
C ALA A 494 7.74 -15.02 17.87
N ASN A 495 6.44 -14.92 17.59
CA ASN A 495 5.53 -16.06 17.57
C ASN A 495 5.87 -17.03 16.43
N PHE A 496 6.09 -16.54 15.20
CA PHE A 496 6.54 -17.38 14.08
C PHE A 496 7.83 -18.13 14.41
N PHE A 497 8.79 -17.45 15.04
CA PHE A 497 10.04 -18.08 15.45
C PHE A 497 9.82 -19.21 16.45
N LYS A 498 8.91 -19.05 17.43
CA LYS A 498 8.57 -20.10 18.40
C LYS A 498 7.88 -21.30 17.74
N LEU A 499 6.99 -21.05 16.78
CA LEU A 499 6.17 -22.08 16.15
C LEU A 499 6.90 -22.89 15.08
N LEU A 500 7.85 -22.29 14.38
CA LEU A 500 8.68 -23.00 13.39
C LEU A 500 9.62 -23.99 14.06
N ARG A 501 9.76 -25.17 13.45
CA ARG A 501 10.86 -26.08 13.80
C ARG A 501 12.21 -25.49 13.36
N PRO A 502 13.34 -25.88 13.96
CA PRO A 502 14.65 -25.55 13.42
C PRO A 502 14.77 -25.98 11.95
N GLY A 503 15.25 -25.08 11.09
CA GLY A 503 15.28 -25.27 9.64
C GLY A 503 13.97 -25.01 8.90
N GLY A 504 12.87 -24.68 9.60
CA GLY A 504 11.58 -24.34 9.00
C GLY A 504 11.60 -22.97 8.32
N TYR A 505 10.74 -22.81 7.31
CA TYR A 505 10.71 -21.64 6.42
C TYR A 505 9.58 -20.66 6.79
N LEU A 506 9.85 -19.37 6.63
CA LEU A 506 8.88 -18.28 6.75
C LEU A 506 8.85 -17.50 5.43
N LEU A 507 7.69 -17.47 4.80
CA LEU A 507 7.42 -16.79 3.55
C LEU A 507 6.54 -15.57 3.85
N LEU A 508 7.04 -14.39 3.50
CA LEU A 508 6.34 -13.11 3.64
C LEU A 508 6.01 -12.55 2.26
N GLY A 509 5.06 -11.62 2.20
CA GLY A 509 4.67 -10.96 0.96
C GLY A 509 5.78 -10.05 0.44
N HIS A 510 5.72 -9.71 -0.85
CA HIS A 510 6.81 -9.01 -1.55
C HIS A 510 7.24 -7.65 -0.95
N SER A 511 6.37 -7.00 -0.16
CA SER A 511 6.62 -5.70 0.48
C SER A 511 6.98 -5.83 1.95
N GLU A 512 7.10 -7.05 2.46
CA GLU A 512 7.33 -7.35 3.87
C GLU A 512 8.79 -7.79 4.07
N SER A 513 9.44 -7.26 5.10
CA SER A 513 10.83 -7.59 5.42
C SER A 513 11.05 -7.61 6.92
N LEU A 514 11.87 -8.56 7.37
CA LEU A 514 12.28 -8.68 8.77
C LEU A 514 13.54 -7.89 9.13
N MET A 515 14.22 -7.28 8.15
CA MET A 515 15.55 -6.68 8.35
C MET A 515 15.58 -5.62 9.47
N SER A 516 14.50 -4.86 9.64
CA SER A 516 14.36 -3.85 10.70
C SER A 516 13.58 -4.33 11.93
N ILE A 517 13.15 -5.60 11.95
CA ILE A 517 12.23 -6.16 12.96
C ILE A 517 12.94 -7.22 13.81
N SER A 518 13.69 -8.13 13.19
CA SER A 518 14.37 -9.22 13.90
C SER A 518 15.55 -9.77 13.12
N SER A 519 16.63 -10.13 13.83
CA SER A 519 17.80 -10.84 13.32
C SER A 519 17.79 -12.35 13.62
N GLN A 520 16.70 -12.88 14.17
CA GLN A 520 16.61 -14.29 14.59
C GLN A 520 16.50 -15.27 13.41
N PHE A 521 16.03 -14.80 12.25
CA PHE A 521 15.88 -15.61 11.05
C PHE A 521 17.10 -15.50 10.14
N GLU A 522 17.48 -16.62 9.53
CA GLU A 522 18.41 -16.65 8.42
C GLU A 522 17.70 -16.22 7.15
N LEU A 523 18.42 -15.52 6.27
CA LEU A 523 17.96 -15.22 4.94
C LEU A 523 18.43 -16.31 3.97
N VAL A 524 17.51 -16.95 3.25
CA VAL A 524 17.80 -18.03 2.31
C VAL A 524 17.48 -17.58 0.89
N HIS A 525 18.52 -17.51 0.07
CA HIS A 525 18.41 -17.22 -1.35
C HIS A 525 18.06 -18.50 -2.10
N LEU A 526 16.84 -18.56 -2.61
CA LEU A 526 16.39 -19.59 -3.55
C LEU A 526 16.55 -19.06 -4.98
N LYS A 527 16.37 -19.93 -5.98
CA LYS A 527 16.44 -19.52 -7.39
C LYS A 527 15.32 -18.55 -7.75
N HIS A 528 14.12 -18.78 -7.21
CA HIS A 528 12.93 -18.00 -7.57
C HIS A 528 12.54 -16.92 -6.57
N ASP A 529 13.00 -17.01 -5.32
CA ASP A 529 12.64 -16.05 -4.27
C ASP A 529 13.67 -15.97 -3.13
N LEU A 530 13.49 -14.98 -2.27
CA LEU A 530 14.20 -14.83 -1.02
C LEU A 530 13.25 -15.12 0.13
N VAL A 531 13.58 -16.10 0.96
CA VAL A 531 12.74 -16.49 2.10
C VAL A 531 13.51 -16.47 3.40
N TYR A 532 12.80 -16.48 4.52
CA TYR A 532 13.40 -16.58 5.84
C TYR A 532 13.41 -18.03 6.31
N ARG A 533 14.42 -18.41 7.10
CA ARG A 533 14.50 -19.73 7.71
C ARG A 533 14.89 -19.61 9.18
N LYS A 534 14.26 -20.41 10.04
CA LYS A 534 14.70 -20.54 11.43
C LYS A 534 16.04 -21.28 11.47
N PRO A 535 17.08 -20.76 12.15
CA PRO A 535 18.35 -21.47 12.34
C PRO A 535 18.14 -22.90 12.80
N ARG A 536 18.90 -23.83 12.22
CA ARG A 536 18.86 -25.26 12.58
C ARG A 536 19.36 -25.56 14.01
N GLY A 537 19.89 -24.57 14.72
CA GLY A 537 20.67 -24.74 15.95
C GLY A 537 22.11 -25.12 15.63
N ARG A 538 23.06 -24.80 16.52
CA ARG A 538 24.39 -25.41 16.47
C ARG A 538 24.24 -26.86 16.90
N SER A 539 24.58 -27.79 16.01
CA SER A 539 24.75 -29.21 16.32
C SER A 539 25.79 -29.43 17.40
#